data_AF-A0A8T6HP88-F1
#
_entry.id   AF-A0A8T6HP88-F1
#
_cell.length_a   1.000
_cell.length_b   1.000
_cell.length_c   1.000
_cell.angle_alpha   90.00
_cell.angle_beta   90.00
_cell.angle_gamma   90.00
#
_symmetry.space_group_name_H-M   'P 1'
#
loop_
_entity.id
_entity.type
_entity.pdbx_description
1 polymer ?
#
loop_
_entity_poly.entity_id
_entity_poly.type
_entity_poly.pdbx_seq_one_letter_code
_entity_poly.pdbx_strand_id
1 'polypeptide(L)'
;MSERLADDEWSVREILLHLVPSERWLHPQLMLLRREVAPELPVPRIGGVSLPDTESDASLPELRWALTSVREDTERLLADLSPDHLREPANLELDGDVLDMSLRTIALTAADHQLFHVRQIQRTLG
;
A
#
# COMPACT_ATOMS: atom_id res chain seq x y z
N MET A 1 15.28 -20.25 30.32
CA MET A 1 13.95 -19.63 30.11
C MET A 1 14.13 -18.58 29.04
N SER A 2 13.67 -18.86 27.82
CA SER A 2 13.69 -17.88 26.73
C SER A 2 12.43 -17.05 26.87
N GLU A 3 12.56 -15.79 27.27
CA GLU A 3 11.47 -14.82 27.13
C GLU A 3 11.17 -14.70 25.64
N ARG A 4 10.08 -15.34 25.19
CA ARG A 4 9.47 -15.01 23.90
C ARG A 4 8.97 -13.58 24.06
N LEU A 5 9.64 -12.63 23.42
CA LEU A 5 9.07 -11.32 23.17
C LEU A 5 7.74 -11.55 22.47
N ALA A 6 6.66 -11.06 23.09
CA ALA A 6 5.30 -11.11 22.58
C ALA A 6 5.12 -10.17 21.37
N ASP A 7 6.02 -10.26 20.38
CA ASP A 7 5.81 -9.68 19.05
C ASP A 7 4.87 -10.64 18.31
N ASP A 8 3.57 -10.40 18.50
CA ASP A 8 2.41 -10.95 17.81
C ASP A 8 2.73 -11.90 16.64
N GLU A 9 2.64 -13.22 16.88
CA GLU A 9 2.73 -14.23 15.84
C GLU A 9 1.43 -14.27 15.03
N TRP A 10 1.22 -13.28 14.15
CA TRP A 10 0.14 -13.33 13.18
C TRP A 10 0.38 -14.44 12.17
N SER A 11 -0.66 -15.21 11.88
CA SER A 11 -0.67 -16.14 10.76
C SER A 11 -0.51 -15.39 9.43
N VAL A 12 -0.07 -16.11 8.38
CA VAL A 12 0.00 -15.57 7.01
C VAL A 12 -1.35 -14.95 6.59
N ARG A 13 -2.46 -15.53 7.05
CA ARG A 13 -3.79 -15.01 6.75
C ARG A 13 -4.05 -13.66 7.42
N GLU A 14 -3.77 -13.55 8.72
CA GLU A 14 -3.93 -12.30 9.47
C GLU A 14 -3.03 -11.18 8.91
N ILE A 15 -1.80 -11.53 8.52
CA ILE A 15 -0.90 -10.60 7.84
C ILE A 15 -1.50 -10.08 6.53
N LEU A 16 -2.06 -10.96 5.69
CA LEU A 16 -2.67 -10.52 4.43
C LEU A 16 -3.97 -9.73 4.64
N LEU A 17 -4.78 -10.09 5.64
CA LEU A 17 -5.96 -9.33 6.05
C LEU A 17 -5.61 -7.93 6.54
N HIS A 18 -4.42 -7.74 7.10
CA HIS A 18 -3.92 -6.44 7.48
C HIS A 18 -3.35 -5.66 6.29
N LEU A 19 -2.48 -6.28 5.50
CA LEU A 19 -1.77 -5.63 4.39
C LEU A 19 -2.71 -5.08 3.31
N VAL A 20 -3.69 -5.87 2.88
CA VAL A 20 -4.57 -5.49 1.75
C VAL A 20 -5.31 -4.17 2.00
N PRO A 21 -6.09 -4.01 3.10
CA PRO A 21 -6.77 -2.76 3.36
C PRO A 21 -5.81 -1.61 3.69
N SER A 22 -4.70 -1.88 4.42
CA SER A 22 -3.70 -0.85 4.75
C SER A 22 -3.06 -0.23 3.51
N GLU A 23 -2.69 -1.04 2.53
CA GLU A 23 -2.10 -0.52 1.29
C GLU A 23 -3.14 0.14 0.38
N ARG A 24 -4.33 -0.46 0.28
CA ARG A 24 -5.42 0.10 -0.50
C ARG A 24 -5.86 1.47 0.01
N TRP A 25 -5.79 1.69 1.32
CA TRP A 25 -6.07 2.98 1.93
C TRP A 25 -5.21 4.11 1.35
N LEU A 26 -3.97 3.82 0.91
CA LEU A 26 -3.04 4.82 0.38
C LEU A 26 -3.38 5.27 -1.05
N HIS A 27 -4.18 4.50 -1.79
CA HIS A 27 -4.46 4.75 -3.21
C HIS A 27 -5.13 6.10 -3.51
N PRO A 28 -6.14 6.58 -2.77
CA PRO A 28 -6.73 7.89 -3.00
C PRO A 28 -5.70 9.02 -2.88
N GLN A 29 -4.81 8.94 -1.90
CA GLN A 29 -3.75 9.94 -1.69
C GLN A 29 -2.72 9.91 -2.82
N LEU A 30 -2.27 8.71 -3.21
CA LEU A 30 -1.38 8.54 -4.36
C LEU A 30 -2.01 9.09 -5.64
N MET A 31 -3.31 8.87 -5.86
CA MET A 31 -4.01 9.37 -7.03
C MET A 31 -4.11 10.90 -7.05
N LEU A 32 -4.36 11.53 -5.89
CA LEU A 32 -4.39 12.99 -5.76
C LEU A 32 -3.00 13.58 -6.03
N LEU A 33 -1.98 13.09 -5.34
CA LEU A 33 -0.59 13.50 -5.57
C LEU A 33 -0.18 13.31 -7.04
N ARG A 34 -0.52 12.18 -7.66
CA ARG A 34 -0.18 11.87 -9.04
C ARG A 34 -0.76 12.88 -10.04
N ARG A 35 -1.94 13.43 -9.76
CA ARG A 35 -2.56 14.48 -10.58
C ARG A 35 -1.84 15.81 -10.43
N GLU A 36 -1.42 16.13 -9.21
CA GLU A 36 -0.74 17.41 -8.92
C GLU A 36 0.70 17.44 -9.42
N VAL A 37 1.47 16.36 -9.26
CA VAL A 37 2.90 16.36 -9.65
C VAL A 37 3.15 16.17 -11.14
N ALA A 38 2.19 15.58 -11.85
CA ALA A 38 2.31 15.23 -13.26
C ALA A 38 0.96 15.40 -13.99
N PRO A 39 0.40 16.62 -14.00
CA PRO A 39 -0.91 16.92 -14.57
C PRO A 39 -0.98 16.68 -16.09
N GLU A 40 0.18 16.68 -16.76
CA GLU A 40 0.31 16.42 -18.20
C GLU A 40 0.16 14.94 -18.55
N LEU A 41 0.37 14.03 -17.60
CA LEU A 41 0.30 12.61 -17.83
C LEU A 41 -1.12 12.09 -17.58
N PRO A 42 -1.59 11.09 -18.35
CA PRO A 42 -2.91 10.49 -18.13
C PRO A 42 -2.96 9.85 -16.73
N VAL A 43 -4.08 10.05 -16.03
CA VAL A 43 -4.32 9.39 -14.74
C VAL A 43 -4.69 7.93 -14.99
N PRO A 44 -3.92 6.96 -14.45
CA PRO A 44 -4.23 5.54 -14.61
C PRO A 44 -5.59 5.21 -13.98
N ARG A 45 -6.32 4.29 -14.62
CA ARG A 45 -7.49 3.67 -13.97
C ARG A 45 -6.98 2.69 -12.93
N ILE A 46 -7.49 2.78 -11.71
CA ILE A 46 -7.23 1.89 -10.57
C ILE A 46 -8.55 1.38 -9.97
N GLY A 47 -8.51 0.37 -9.10
CA GLY A 47 -9.69 -0.05 -8.34
C GLY A 47 -10.62 -1.03 -9.05
N GLY A 48 -10.08 -1.91 -9.89
CA GLY A 48 -10.86 -2.96 -10.58
C GLY A 48 -11.24 -4.15 -9.69
N VAL A 49 -10.78 -4.19 -8.44
CA VAL A 49 -10.90 -5.34 -7.55
C VAL A 49 -11.51 -4.91 -6.23
N SER A 50 -12.75 -5.33 -5.97
CA SER A 50 -13.33 -5.29 -4.62
C SER A 50 -13.20 -6.67 -4.01
N LEU A 51 -12.55 -6.76 -2.85
CA LEU A 51 -12.79 -7.89 -1.96
C LEU A 51 -14.26 -7.85 -1.52
N PRO A 52 -14.91 -9.00 -1.27
CA PRO A 52 -16.21 -9.03 -0.62
C PRO A 52 -16.16 -8.23 0.68
N ASP A 53 -17.25 -7.55 1.04
CA ASP A 53 -17.35 -6.68 2.22
C ASP A 53 -16.95 -7.38 3.54
N THR A 54 -16.94 -8.71 3.57
CA THR A 54 -16.34 -9.52 4.63
C THR A 54 -14.94 -9.99 4.24
N GLU A 55 -13.95 -9.09 4.31
CA GLU A 55 -12.53 -9.46 4.20
C GLU A 55 -12.19 -10.63 5.14
N SER A 56 -12.89 -10.73 6.28
CA SER A 56 -12.80 -11.81 7.26
C SER A 56 -13.10 -13.22 6.76
N ASP A 57 -13.75 -13.40 5.61
CA ASP A 57 -14.10 -14.72 5.06
C ASP A 57 -13.23 -15.11 3.85
N ALA A 58 -12.41 -14.19 3.34
CA ALA A 58 -11.57 -14.43 2.18
C ALA A 58 -10.57 -15.57 2.43
N SER A 59 -10.42 -16.44 1.43
CA SER A 59 -9.42 -17.50 1.40
C SER A 59 -8.01 -16.93 1.16
N LEU A 60 -6.98 -17.70 1.51
CA LEU A 60 -5.59 -17.30 1.25
C LEU A 60 -5.30 -16.98 -0.22
N PRO A 61 -5.78 -17.74 -1.22
CA PRO A 61 -5.63 -17.38 -2.63
C PRO A 61 -6.27 -16.03 -2.99
N GLU A 62 -7.48 -15.75 -2.50
CA GLU A 62 -8.18 -14.48 -2.75
C GLU A 62 -7.43 -13.30 -2.15
N LEU A 63 -6.94 -13.44 -0.93
CA LEU A 63 -6.13 -12.42 -0.25
C LEU A 63 -4.81 -12.15 -1.00
N ARG A 64 -4.13 -13.19 -1.49
CA ARG A 64 -2.90 -13.04 -2.31
C ARG A 64 -3.19 -12.33 -3.63
N TRP A 65 -4.28 -12.68 -4.28
CA TRP A 65 -4.70 -12.03 -5.51
C TRP A 65 -5.06 -10.56 -5.27
N ALA A 66 -5.75 -10.24 -4.19
CA ALA A 66 -6.08 -8.86 -3.82
C ALA A 66 -4.83 -8.03 -3.52
N LEU A 67 -3.88 -8.56 -2.73
CA LEU A 67 -2.60 -7.88 -2.49
C LEU A 67 -1.81 -7.63 -3.79
N THR A 68 -1.80 -8.61 -4.70
CA THR A 68 -1.18 -8.46 -6.03
C THR A 68 -1.86 -7.34 -6.82
N SER A 69 -3.19 -7.30 -6.81
CA SER A 69 -3.97 -6.26 -7.51
C SER A 69 -3.70 -4.86 -6.93
N VAL A 70 -3.59 -4.75 -5.61
CA VAL A 70 -3.25 -3.49 -4.93
C VAL A 70 -1.84 -3.01 -5.32
N ARG A 71 -0.87 -3.92 -5.43
CA ARG A 71 0.48 -3.61 -5.90
C ARG A 71 0.50 -3.13 -7.35
N GLU A 72 -0.22 -3.81 -8.24
CA GLU A 72 -0.32 -3.42 -9.65
C GLU A 72 -1.00 -2.05 -9.81
N ASP A 73 -2.01 -1.74 -8.99
CA ASP A 73 -2.62 -0.40 -8.94
C ASP A 73 -1.60 0.66 -8.48
N THR A 74 -0.83 0.37 -7.41
CA THR A 74 0.23 1.26 -6.92
C THR A 74 1.31 1.49 -7.98
N GLU A 75 1.78 0.43 -8.65
CA GLU A 75 2.77 0.54 -9.72
C GLU A 75 2.24 1.35 -10.91
N ARG A 76 0.96 1.16 -11.30
CA ARG A 76 0.31 1.98 -12.32
C ARG A 76 0.29 3.45 -11.94
N LEU A 77 -0.01 3.79 -10.69
CA LEU A 77 -0.01 5.19 -10.20
C LEU A 77 1.39 5.82 -10.27
N LEU A 78 2.43 5.02 -10.09
CA LEU A 78 3.82 5.48 -10.14
C LEU A 78 4.42 5.41 -11.54
N ALA A 79 3.75 4.76 -12.49
CA ALA A 79 4.24 4.59 -13.85
C ALA A 79 4.44 5.95 -14.54
N ASP A 80 5.46 5.99 -15.39
CA ASP A 80 5.87 7.16 -16.20
C ASP A 80 6.27 8.41 -15.39
N LEU A 81 6.34 8.31 -14.07
CA LEU A 81 6.85 9.39 -13.22
C LEU A 81 8.38 9.50 -13.37
N SER A 82 8.83 10.73 -13.58
CA SER A 82 10.25 11.05 -13.52
C SER A 82 10.72 11.06 -12.05
N PRO A 83 12.04 10.95 -11.80
CA PRO A 83 12.58 11.12 -10.46
C PRO A 83 12.22 12.46 -9.80
N ASP A 84 11.98 13.51 -10.59
CA ASP A 84 11.63 14.83 -10.07
C ASP A 84 10.18 14.85 -9.55
N HIS A 85 9.25 14.18 -10.24
CA HIS A 85 7.87 14.01 -9.76
C HIS A 85 7.79 13.23 -8.43
N LEU A 86 8.79 12.40 -8.13
CA LEU A 86 8.84 11.63 -6.89
C LEU A 86 9.37 12.43 -5.70
N ARG A 87 10.17 13.47 -5.93
CA ARG A 87 10.87 14.21 -4.86
C ARG A 87 10.02 15.31 -4.22
N GLU A 88 9.16 15.96 -5.00
CA GLU A 88 8.43 17.18 -4.63
C GLU A 88 7.06 17.20 -5.34
N PRO A 89 6.02 17.85 -4.77
CA PRO A 89 5.97 18.47 -3.44
C PRO A 89 5.38 17.53 -2.38
N ALA A 90 5.82 17.72 -1.13
CA ALA A 90 5.04 17.40 0.06
C ALA A 90 4.20 18.65 0.43
N ASN A 91 3.13 18.49 1.23
CA ASN A 91 2.21 19.58 1.62
C ASN A 91 1.29 20.07 0.49
N LEU A 92 0.60 19.15 -0.18
CA LEU A 92 -0.49 19.52 -1.08
C LEU A 92 -1.71 19.97 -0.28
N GLU A 93 -2.20 21.18 -0.55
CA GLU A 93 -3.51 21.61 -0.09
C GLU A 93 -4.59 20.94 -0.95
N LEU A 94 -5.42 20.11 -0.32
CA LEU A 94 -6.49 19.35 -0.95
C LEU A 94 -7.78 19.64 -0.18
N ASP A 95 -8.71 20.38 -0.79
CA ASP A 95 -10.05 20.67 -0.24
C ASP A 95 -10.07 21.17 1.23
N GLY A 96 -9.03 21.90 1.66
CA GLY A 96 -8.90 22.46 3.02
C GLY A 96 -8.09 21.60 4.00
N ASP A 97 -7.63 20.42 3.59
CA ASP A 97 -6.67 19.58 4.31
C ASP A 97 -5.28 19.65 3.67
N VAL A 98 -4.23 19.46 4.47
CA VAL A 98 -2.85 19.40 3.98
C VAL A 98 -2.39 17.95 3.96
N LEU A 99 -2.05 17.44 2.78
CA LEU A 99 -1.35 16.18 2.62
C LEU A 99 0.16 16.40 2.78
N ASP A 100 0.67 16.21 4.00
CA ASP A 100 2.08 16.40 4.39
C ASP A 100 3.02 15.28 3.93
N MET A 101 2.63 14.49 2.91
CA MET A 101 3.45 13.39 2.41
C MET A 101 3.68 13.50 0.90
N SER A 102 4.93 13.30 0.49
CA SER A 102 5.30 13.16 -0.93
C SER A 102 4.89 11.80 -1.49
N LEU A 103 4.81 11.68 -2.82
CA LEU A 103 4.63 10.38 -3.50
C LEU A 103 5.68 9.36 -3.08
N ARG A 104 6.94 9.78 -3.01
CA ARG A 104 8.04 8.92 -2.56
C ARG A 104 7.81 8.42 -1.14
N THR A 105 7.36 9.27 -0.22
CA THR A 105 7.09 8.87 1.15
C THR A 105 6.02 7.79 1.19
N ILE A 106 4.89 7.99 0.51
CA ILE A 106 3.80 7.02 0.49
C ILE A 106 4.22 5.69 -0.15
N ALA A 107 4.92 5.75 -1.29
CA ALA A 107 5.40 4.55 -1.98
C ALA A 107 6.39 3.74 -1.12
N LEU A 108 7.29 4.41 -0.40
CA LEU A 108 8.25 3.75 0.50
C LEU A 108 7.55 3.18 1.73
N THR A 109 6.58 3.89 2.32
CA THR A 109 5.79 3.38 3.45
C THR A 109 5.11 2.06 3.12
N ALA A 110 4.49 1.95 1.94
CA ALA A 110 3.86 0.70 1.49
C ALA A 110 4.90 -0.43 1.33
N ALA A 111 6.05 -0.13 0.71
CA ALA A 111 7.10 -1.13 0.51
C ALA A 111 7.73 -1.62 1.83
N ASP A 112 8.00 -0.70 2.76
CA ASP A 112 8.56 -1.01 4.08
C ASP A 112 7.56 -1.81 4.94
N HIS A 113 6.27 -1.47 4.87
CA HIS A 113 5.21 -2.20 5.56
C HIS A 113 5.12 -3.66 5.09
N GLN A 114 5.17 -3.89 3.77
CA GLN A 114 5.24 -5.25 3.23
C GLN A 114 6.50 -5.99 3.67
N LEU A 115 7.66 -5.33 3.61
CA LEU A 115 8.93 -5.94 3.98
C LEU A 115 8.95 -6.36 5.45
N PHE A 116 8.39 -5.54 6.34
CA PHE A 116 8.22 -5.87 7.76
C PHE A 116 7.44 -7.18 7.93
N HIS A 117 6.29 -7.32 7.25
CA HIS A 117 5.46 -8.50 7.35
C HIS A 117 6.03 -9.74 6.65
N VAL A 118 6.80 -9.58 5.56
CA VAL A 118 7.57 -10.69 4.98
C VAL A 118 8.57 -11.25 5.99
N ARG A 119 9.26 -10.37 6.75
CA ARG A 119 10.18 -10.81 7.82
C ARG A 119 9.43 -11.46 8.98
N GLN A 120 8.21 -11.02 9.29
CA GLN A 120 7.35 -11.69 10.27
C GLN A 120 6.98 -13.11 9.81
N ILE A 121 6.55 -13.29 8.55
CA ILE A 121 6.27 -14.63 7.97
C ILE A 121 7.50 -15.54 8.04
N GLN A 122 8.68 -15.03 7.68
CA GLN A 122 9.92 -15.80 7.72
C GLN A 122 10.24 -16.30 9.13
N ARG A 123 9.99 -15.47 10.17
CA ARG A 123 10.17 -15.86 11.57
C ARG A 123 9.16 -16.91 12.02
N THR A 124 7.93 -16.88 11.51
CA THR A 124 6.89 -17.87 11.85
C THR A 124 7.11 -19.23 11.17
N LEU A 125 7.77 -19.27 10.00
CA LEU A 125 7.99 -20.49 9.23
C LEU A 125 9.35 -21.18 9.47
N GLY A 126 10.31 -20.48 10.10
CA GLY A 126 11.65 -20.98 10.41
C GLY A 126 11.79 -21.48 11.84
#